data_AF-A0A7I4XXU1-F1
#
_entry.id   AF-A0A7I4XXU1-F1
#
_cell.length_a   1.000
_cell.length_b   1.000
_cell.length_c   1.000
_cell.angle_alpha   90.00
_cell.angle_beta   90.00
_cell.angle_gamma   90.00
#
_symmetry.space_group_name_H-M   'P 1'
#
loop_
_entity.id
_entity.type
_entity.pdbx_description
1 polymer ?
#
loop_
_entity_poly.entity_id
_entity_poly.type
_entity_poly.pdbx_seq_one_letter_code
_entity_poly.pdbx_strand_id
1 'polypeptide(L)'
;MFLFWAAPAAILGFSKTVTLSYFGERMGQITMLFWYASIYGQLQIALNRLIAISSPLLYNSTFSTKRTAQILAAFWVLSAAHVAIYFFDDCDFVFDTKAYIWTYAGSKCGDIISFYLDFVHGTTLCSIVVLVNTISFFAIIKEAKKLSNSFGRPQEVTMLRRNTRLYLQGCVQAGCFALMILSFHFFSKFATTKWATFAATTFVWELCHAMDGFILIIFHEKFREVLYRPSLLWRTKSRCKITFTAASRMIT
;
A
#
# COMPACT_ATOMS: atom_id res chain seq x y z
N MET A 1 -0.82 -0.45 14.94
CA MET A 1 0.15 -0.95 15.95
C MET A 1 0.65 0.17 16.84
N PHE A 2 0.94 1.35 16.28
CA PHE A 2 1.31 2.53 17.05
C PHE A 2 0.35 2.90 18.18
N LEU A 3 -0.95 3.10 17.88
CA LEU A 3 -1.95 3.52 18.87
C LEU A 3 -2.14 2.54 20.04
N PHE A 4 -1.95 1.24 19.79
CA PHE A 4 -2.24 0.19 20.76
C PHE A 4 -1.00 -0.36 21.48
N TRP A 5 0.20 -0.09 20.97
CA TRP A 5 1.44 -0.59 21.54
C TRP A 5 2.51 0.50 21.70
N ALA A 6 3.03 1.04 20.60
CA ALA A 6 4.16 1.96 20.65
C ALA A 6 3.86 3.24 21.46
N ALA A 7 2.69 3.85 21.25
CA ALA A 7 2.30 5.06 21.97
C ALA A 7 2.06 4.79 23.48
N PRO A 8 1.26 3.78 23.89
CA PRO A 8 1.17 3.40 25.30
C PRO A 8 2.52 3.04 25.93
N ALA A 9 3.36 2.26 25.23
CA ALA A 9 4.68 1.86 25.72
C ALA A 9 5.62 3.05 25.92
N ALA A 10 5.55 4.06 25.04
CA ALA A 10 6.29 5.31 25.17
C ALA A 10 5.79 6.17 26.34
N ILE A 11 4.46 6.34 26.48
CA ILE A 11 3.84 7.19 27.51
C ILE A 11 4.02 6.59 28.91
N LEU A 12 3.84 5.27 29.04
CA LEU A 12 3.95 4.54 30.31
C LEU A 12 5.39 4.14 30.64
N GLY A 13 6.35 4.38 29.74
CA GLY A 13 7.76 4.10 29.96
C GLY A 13 8.07 2.61 30.15
N PHE A 14 7.52 1.74 29.29
CA PHE A 14 7.76 0.30 29.37
C PHE A 14 9.25 -0.02 29.33
N SER A 15 9.69 -0.95 30.18
CA SER A 15 11.09 -1.39 30.22
C SER A 15 11.45 -2.21 28.99
N LYS A 16 12.74 -2.30 28.68
CA LYS A 16 13.26 -3.11 27.55
C LYS A 16 12.82 -4.58 27.66
N THR A 17 12.70 -5.12 28.87
CA THR A 17 12.22 -6.49 29.11
C THR A 17 10.77 -6.69 28.65
N VAL A 18 9.94 -5.67 28.74
CA VAL A 18 8.55 -5.73 28.25
C VAL A 18 8.51 -5.63 26.73
N THR A 19 9.33 -4.77 26.12
CA THR A 19 9.34 -4.62 24.67
C THR A 19 10.01 -5.77 23.93
N LEU A 20 10.98 -6.44 24.58
CA LEU A 20 11.58 -7.72 24.15
C LEU A 20 10.81 -8.95 24.65
N SER A 21 9.65 -8.77 25.30
CA SER A 21 8.82 -9.93 25.64
C SER A 21 8.22 -10.53 24.37
N TYR A 22 7.76 -11.77 24.47
CA TYR A 22 6.98 -12.43 23.43
C TYR A 22 5.90 -11.51 22.84
N PHE A 23 5.18 -10.76 23.69
CA PHE A 23 4.13 -9.85 23.23
C PHE A 23 4.68 -8.70 22.38
N GLY A 24 5.80 -8.10 22.80
CA GLY A 24 6.43 -6.99 22.07
C GLY A 24 6.94 -7.42 20.69
N GLU A 25 7.54 -8.59 20.59
CA GLU A 25 7.95 -9.19 19.32
C GLU A 25 6.76 -9.43 18.38
N ARG A 26 5.63 -9.95 18.90
CA ARG A 26 4.41 -10.13 18.07
C ARG A 26 3.84 -8.81 17.56
N MET A 27 3.89 -7.75 18.36
CA MET A 27 3.48 -6.43 17.88
C MET A 27 4.38 -5.92 16.76
N GLY A 28 5.68 -6.18 16.83
CA GLY A 28 6.63 -5.89 15.75
C GLY A 28 6.34 -6.67 14.47
N GLN A 29 6.15 -7.98 14.58
CA GLN A 29 5.82 -8.86 13.46
C GLN A 29 4.52 -8.44 12.76
N ILE A 30 3.47 -8.12 13.52
CA ILE A 30 2.22 -7.62 12.95
C ILE A 30 2.47 -6.28 12.23
N THR A 31 3.31 -5.41 12.79
CA THR A 31 3.66 -4.15 12.13
C THR A 31 4.36 -4.41 10.79
N MET A 32 5.32 -5.33 10.74
CA MET A 32 6.00 -5.71 9.49
C MET A 32 5.08 -6.43 8.50
N LEU A 33 4.09 -7.19 8.96
CA LEU A 33 3.07 -7.78 8.09
C LEU A 33 2.32 -6.70 7.32
N PHE A 34 1.88 -5.65 8.01
CA PHE A 34 1.17 -4.54 7.38
C PHE A 34 2.09 -3.69 6.50
N TRP A 35 3.37 -3.55 6.85
CA TRP A 35 4.38 -2.92 5.99
C TRP A 35 4.45 -3.62 4.63
N TYR A 36 4.73 -4.93 4.62
CA TYR A 36 4.81 -5.69 3.37
C TYR A 36 3.47 -5.71 2.62
N ALA A 37 2.35 -5.91 3.31
CA ALA A 37 1.02 -5.87 2.69
C ALA A 37 0.71 -4.51 2.04
N SER A 38 1.13 -3.40 2.66
CA SER A 38 0.97 -2.06 2.10
C SER A 38 1.74 -1.92 0.79
N ILE A 39 3.03 -2.27 0.77
CA ILE A 39 3.90 -2.15 -0.43
C ILE A 39 3.38 -3.00 -1.58
N TYR A 40 3.07 -4.26 -1.29
CA TYR A 40 2.51 -5.17 -2.28
C TYR A 40 1.15 -4.68 -2.80
N GLY A 41 0.34 -4.07 -1.93
CA GLY A 41 -0.90 -3.40 -2.33
C GLY A 41 -0.66 -2.27 -3.34
N GLN A 42 0.36 -1.45 -3.14
CA GLN A 42 0.70 -0.37 -4.09
C GLN A 42 1.11 -0.94 -5.46
N LEU A 43 1.94 -2.00 -5.46
CA LEU A 43 2.32 -2.70 -6.69
C LEU A 43 1.12 -3.30 -7.40
N GLN A 44 0.22 -3.95 -6.65
CA GLN A 44 -0.99 -4.55 -7.21
C GLN A 44 -1.88 -3.48 -7.87
N ILE A 45 -2.06 -2.31 -7.24
CA ILE A 45 -2.82 -1.19 -7.81
C ILE A 45 -2.18 -0.69 -9.10
N ALA A 46 -0.85 -0.50 -9.10
CA ALA A 46 -0.11 -0.03 -10.27
C ALA A 46 -0.21 -1.01 -11.46
N LEU A 47 -0.01 -2.31 -11.21
CA LEU A 47 -0.12 -3.36 -12.23
C LEU A 47 -1.55 -3.50 -12.77
N ASN A 48 -2.55 -3.51 -11.88
CA ASN A 48 -3.95 -3.56 -12.26
C ASN A 48 -4.31 -2.42 -13.21
N ARG A 49 -3.81 -1.21 -12.92
CA ARG A 49 -4.02 -0.04 -13.76
C ARG A 49 -3.32 -0.17 -15.11
N LEU A 50 -2.06 -0.60 -15.14
CA LEU A 50 -1.33 -0.81 -16.39
C LEU A 50 -2.07 -1.77 -17.32
N ILE A 51 -2.52 -2.92 -16.79
CA ILE A 51 -3.22 -3.93 -17.59
C ILE A 51 -4.57 -3.41 -18.08
N ALA A 52 -5.32 -2.69 -17.24
CA ALA A 52 -6.58 -2.08 -17.62
C ALA A 52 -6.46 -1.08 -18.79
N ILE A 53 -5.35 -0.36 -18.87
CA ILE A 53 -5.08 0.65 -19.91
C ILE A 53 -4.51 -0.02 -21.17
N SER A 54 -3.43 -0.78 -21.02
CA SER A 54 -2.66 -1.31 -22.14
C SER A 54 -3.36 -2.47 -22.85
N SER A 55 -4.23 -3.21 -22.16
CA SER A 55 -4.89 -4.38 -22.74
C SER A 55 -6.29 -4.59 -22.15
N PRO A 56 -7.30 -3.80 -22.59
CA PRO A 56 -8.68 -3.91 -22.08
C PRO A 56 -9.29 -5.31 -22.27
N LEU A 57 -8.95 -5.99 -23.36
CA LEU A 57 -9.42 -7.37 -23.64
C LEU A 57 -8.82 -8.38 -22.66
N LEU A 58 -7.52 -8.28 -22.38
CA LEU A 58 -6.86 -9.10 -21.37
C LEU A 58 -7.41 -8.78 -19.98
N TYR A 59 -7.65 -7.51 -19.67
CA TYR A 59 -8.22 -7.11 -18.38
C TYR A 59 -9.58 -7.78 -18.12
N ASN A 60 -10.48 -7.76 -19.11
CA ASN A 60 -11.80 -8.39 -18.99
C ASN A 60 -11.75 -9.91 -18.87
N SER A 61 -10.75 -10.57 -19.49
CA SER A 61 -10.54 -12.01 -19.35
C SER A 61 -9.83 -12.38 -18.04
N THR A 62 -8.85 -11.59 -17.60
CA THR A 62 -7.95 -11.88 -16.49
C THR A 62 -8.53 -11.47 -15.14
N PHE A 63 -9.16 -10.29 -15.04
CA PHE A 63 -9.66 -9.74 -13.77
C PHE A 63 -11.16 -9.96 -13.61
N SER A 64 -11.51 -11.09 -12.99
CA SER A 64 -12.85 -11.32 -12.42
C SER A 64 -12.81 -11.14 -10.90
N THR A 65 -13.96 -10.92 -10.25
CA THR A 65 -14.03 -10.76 -8.80
C THR A 65 -13.35 -11.90 -8.04
N LYS A 66 -13.49 -13.15 -8.53
CA LYS A 66 -12.85 -14.32 -7.93
C LYS A 66 -11.32 -14.28 -8.09
N ARG A 67 -10.83 -13.95 -9.29
CA ARG A 67 -9.38 -13.89 -9.56
C ARG A 67 -8.71 -12.73 -8.84
N THR A 68 -9.37 -11.56 -8.77
CA THR A 68 -8.87 -10.43 -7.97
C THR A 68 -8.76 -10.79 -6.49
N ALA A 69 -9.73 -11.55 -5.94
CA ALA A 69 -9.64 -12.04 -4.57
C ALA A 69 -8.49 -13.04 -4.37
N GLN A 70 -8.25 -13.92 -5.35
CA GLN A 70 -7.11 -14.85 -5.32
C GLN A 70 -5.77 -14.12 -5.39
N ILE A 71 -5.64 -13.12 -6.26
CA ILE A 71 -4.43 -12.28 -6.36
C ILE A 71 -4.18 -11.57 -5.03
N LEU A 72 -5.22 -10.96 -4.46
CA LEU A 72 -5.12 -10.30 -3.15
C LEU A 72 -4.65 -11.28 -2.07
N ALA A 73 -5.27 -12.46 -1.99
CA ALA A 73 -4.88 -13.49 -1.03
C ALA A 73 -3.41 -13.93 -1.23
N ALA A 74 -2.96 -14.08 -2.47
CA ALA A 74 -1.57 -14.45 -2.77
C ALA A 74 -0.57 -13.40 -2.27
N PHE A 75 -0.86 -12.10 -2.43
CA PHE A 75 -0.01 -11.04 -1.89
C PHE A 75 0.01 -11.01 -0.36
N TRP A 76 -1.12 -11.29 0.30
CA TRP A 76 -1.15 -11.43 1.77
C TRP A 76 -0.32 -12.63 2.26
N VAL A 77 -0.38 -13.76 1.54
CA VAL A 77 0.46 -14.93 1.83
C VAL A 77 1.94 -14.58 1.62
N LEU A 78 2.28 -13.82 0.57
CA LEU A 78 3.65 -13.35 0.33
C LEU A 78 4.13 -12.41 1.45
N SER A 79 3.29 -11.51 1.94
CA SER A 79 3.60 -10.68 3.11
C SER A 79 3.86 -11.53 4.35
N ALA A 80 3.00 -12.51 4.62
CA ALA A 80 3.17 -13.41 5.76
C ALA A 80 4.45 -14.25 5.65
N ALA A 81 4.82 -14.69 4.43
CA ALA A 81 6.06 -15.39 4.18
C ALA A 81 7.30 -14.52 4.49
N HIS A 82 7.27 -13.22 4.17
CA HIS A 82 8.35 -12.29 4.56
C HIS A 82 8.44 -12.13 6.08
N VAL A 83 7.32 -12.16 6.79
CA VAL A 83 7.29 -12.02 8.25
C VAL A 83 7.79 -13.28 8.96
N ALA A 84 7.84 -14.44 8.30
CA ALA A 84 8.30 -15.69 8.90
C ALA A 84 9.72 -15.60 9.46
N ILE A 85 10.60 -14.76 8.87
CA ILE A 85 11.98 -14.61 9.36
C ILE A 85 12.06 -14.00 10.77
N TYR A 86 11.09 -13.19 11.17
CA TYR A 86 11.05 -12.55 12.49
C TYR A 86 10.63 -13.52 13.61
N PHE A 87 10.36 -14.79 13.29
CA PHE A 87 10.10 -15.84 14.28
C PHE A 87 11.37 -16.56 14.73
N PHE A 88 12.51 -16.33 14.07
CA PHE A 88 13.79 -16.90 14.47
C PHE A 88 14.45 -16.04 15.55
N ASP A 89 15.23 -16.69 16.39
CA ASP A 89 16.00 -16.04 17.45
C ASP A 89 16.92 -14.96 16.86
N ASP A 90 17.04 -13.84 17.58
CA ASP A 90 17.84 -12.67 17.21
C ASP A 90 17.37 -11.95 15.92
N CYS A 91 16.20 -12.26 15.36
CA CYS A 91 15.65 -11.61 14.16
C CYS A 91 14.52 -10.61 14.50
N ASP A 92 14.46 -10.15 15.74
CA ASP A 92 13.34 -9.37 16.26
C ASP A 92 13.25 -7.97 15.69
N PHE A 93 12.03 -7.45 15.65
CA PHE A 93 11.74 -6.05 15.35
C PHE A 93 10.85 -5.53 16.47
N VAL A 94 11.37 -4.62 17.29
CA VAL A 94 10.68 -4.18 18.52
C VAL A 94 10.73 -2.67 18.66
N PHE A 95 9.80 -2.14 19.46
CA PHE A 95 9.77 -0.71 19.74
C PHE A 95 10.71 -0.37 20.92
N ASP A 96 11.65 0.53 20.68
CA ASP A 96 12.53 1.10 21.69
C ASP A 96 11.87 2.31 22.34
N THR A 97 11.53 2.18 23.62
CA THR A 97 10.85 3.23 24.42
C THR A 97 11.77 4.35 24.88
N LYS A 98 13.09 4.22 24.76
CA LYS A 98 14.05 5.30 25.07
C LYS A 98 14.28 6.20 23.87
N ALA A 99 14.40 5.61 22.68
CA ALA A 99 14.64 6.31 21.43
C ALA A 99 13.35 6.62 20.63
N TYR A 100 12.21 6.07 21.05
CA TYR A 100 10.89 6.20 20.38
C TYR A 100 10.92 5.76 18.91
N ILE A 101 11.63 4.66 18.65
CA ILE A 101 11.88 4.12 17.31
C ILE A 101 11.60 2.62 17.30
N TRP A 102 11.12 2.11 16.18
CA TRP A 102 11.14 0.67 15.93
C TRP A 102 12.52 0.25 15.44
N THR A 103 13.13 -0.72 16.10
CA THR A 103 14.49 -1.17 15.79
C THR A 103 14.52 -2.65 15.46
N TYR A 104 15.35 -2.99 14.49
CA TYR A 104 15.79 -4.36 14.26
C TYR A 104 16.73 -4.79 15.39
N ALA A 105 16.79 -6.09 15.65
CA ALA A 105 17.74 -6.69 16.58
C ALA A 105 19.19 -6.33 16.19
N GLY A 106 20.04 -6.06 17.17
CA GLY A 106 21.47 -5.76 16.96
C GLY A 106 22.31 -7.01 16.69
N SER A 107 21.82 -7.89 15.83
CA SER A 107 22.42 -9.18 15.46
C SER A 107 22.69 -9.21 13.96
N LYS A 108 23.46 -10.22 13.52
CA LYS A 108 23.65 -10.48 12.08
C LYS A 108 22.32 -10.71 11.35
N CYS A 109 21.32 -11.32 12.00
CA CYS A 109 20.01 -11.51 11.40
C CYS A 109 19.28 -10.17 11.23
N GLY A 110 19.24 -9.35 12.29
CA GLY A 110 18.61 -8.04 12.23
C GLY A 110 19.25 -7.11 11.20
N ASP A 111 20.59 -7.15 11.05
CA ASP A 111 21.30 -6.41 10.01
C ASP A 111 20.92 -6.86 8.59
N ILE A 112 20.82 -8.18 8.36
CA ILE A 112 20.38 -8.75 7.08
C ILE A 112 18.95 -8.31 6.77
N ILE A 113 18.05 -8.39 7.76
CA ILE A 113 16.65 -7.98 7.60
C ILE A 113 16.57 -6.49 7.26
N SER A 114 17.22 -5.64 8.06
CA SER A 114 17.20 -4.18 7.90
C SER A 114 17.72 -3.76 6.53
N PHE A 115 18.82 -4.35 6.08
CA PHE A 115 19.42 -3.97 4.79
C PHE A 115 18.70 -4.62 3.59
N TYR A 116 18.56 -5.94 3.57
CA TYR A 116 18.06 -6.64 2.38
C TYR A 116 16.54 -6.67 2.29
N LEU A 117 15.86 -7.02 3.38
CA LEU A 117 14.41 -7.23 3.38
C LEU A 117 13.61 -5.96 3.59
N ASP A 118 14.22 -4.91 4.12
CA ASP A 118 13.59 -3.61 4.27
C ASP A 118 14.15 -2.58 3.29
N PHE A 119 15.42 -2.18 3.40
CA PHE A 119 15.98 -1.11 2.55
C PHE A 119 16.05 -1.47 1.06
N VAL A 120 16.71 -2.59 0.69
CA VAL A 120 16.88 -2.99 -0.71
C VAL A 120 15.55 -3.41 -1.32
N HIS A 121 14.80 -4.27 -0.63
CA HIS A 121 13.49 -4.73 -1.09
C HIS A 121 12.49 -3.57 -1.25
N GLY A 122 12.38 -2.72 -0.24
CA GLY A 122 11.52 -1.54 -0.25
C GLY A 122 11.90 -0.59 -1.39
N THR A 123 13.17 -0.20 -1.50
CA THR A 123 13.65 0.66 -2.59
C THR A 123 13.35 0.06 -3.96
N THR A 124 13.62 -1.24 -4.15
CA THR A 124 13.37 -1.94 -5.41
C THR A 124 11.89 -1.92 -5.79
N LEU A 125 11.00 -2.26 -4.86
CA LEU A 125 9.56 -2.22 -5.11
C LEU A 125 9.06 -0.81 -5.38
N CYS A 126 9.57 0.19 -4.66
CA CYS A 126 9.28 1.59 -4.92
C CYS A 126 9.65 1.98 -6.37
N SER A 127 10.86 1.63 -6.81
CA SER A 127 11.31 1.89 -8.18
C SER A 127 10.44 1.18 -9.22
N ILE A 128 10.05 -0.07 -8.99
CA ILE A 128 9.14 -0.81 -9.87
C ILE A 128 7.77 -0.12 -9.95
N VAL A 129 7.21 0.30 -8.82
CA VAL A 129 5.91 1.01 -8.77
C VAL A 129 5.98 2.32 -9.55
N VAL A 130 7.03 3.11 -9.38
CA VAL A 130 7.25 4.35 -10.14
C VAL A 130 7.37 4.06 -11.64
N LEU A 131 8.13 3.05 -12.02
CA LEU A 131 8.31 2.64 -13.41
C LEU A 131 6.97 2.22 -14.04
N VAL A 132 6.22 1.32 -13.38
CA VAL A 132 4.92 0.84 -13.86
C VAL A 132 3.91 1.99 -13.99
N ASN A 133 3.89 2.91 -13.03
CA ASN A 133 3.02 4.09 -13.09
C ASN A 133 3.42 5.02 -14.25
N THR A 134 4.72 5.20 -14.49
CA THR A 134 5.24 6.01 -15.60
C THR A 134 4.88 5.40 -16.96
N ILE A 135 5.05 4.08 -17.12
CA ILE A 135 4.62 3.35 -18.32
C ILE A 135 3.11 3.50 -18.52
N SER A 136 2.32 3.32 -17.45
CA SER A 136 0.87 3.49 -17.50
C SER A 136 0.47 4.89 -17.97
N PHE A 137 1.19 5.93 -17.54
CA PHE A 137 0.95 7.31 -17.97
C PHE A 137 1.18 7.50 -19.47
N PHE A 138 2.31 7.03 -20.00
CA PHE A 138 2.58 7.11 -21.44
C PHE A 138 1.59 6.29 -22.27
N ALA A 139 1.19 5.11 -21.79
CA ALA A 139 0.15 4.31 -22.42
C ALA A 139 -1.19 5.06 -22.49
N ILE A 140 -1.57 5.79 -21.42
CA ILE A 140 -2.79 6.62 -21.41
C ILE A 140 -2.73 7.73 -22.46
N ILE A 141 -1.60 8.45 -22.55
CA ILE A 141 -1.46 9.55 -23.52
C ILE A 141 -1.63 9.01 -24.94
N LYS A 142 -1.04 7.84 -25.23
CA LYS A 142 -1.17 7.20 -26.54
C LYS A 142 -2.62 6.84 -26.87
N GLU A 143 -3.33 6.19 -25.95
CA GLU A 143 -4.73 5.79 -26.17
C GLU A 143 -5.68 7.00 -26.25
N ALA A 144 -5.44 8.05 -25.46
CA ALA A 144 -6.23 9.28 -25.53
C ALA A 144 -6.10 9.99 -26.88
N LYS A 145 -4.87 10.11 -27.41
CA LYS A 145 -4.64 10.66 -28.75
C LYS A 145 -5.33 9.84 -29.85
N LYS A 146 -5.35 8.51 -29.70
CA LYS A 146 -6.06 7.62 -30.63
C LYS A 146 -7.58 7.84 -30.59
N LEU A 147 -8.15 8.00 -29.39
CA LEU A 147 -9.56 8.31 -29.22
C LEU A 147 -9.93 9.70 -29.75
N SER A 148 -9.05 10.70 -29.61
CA SER A 148 -9.23 12.06 -30.17
C SER A 148 -9.53 12.03 -31.67
N ASN A 149 -8.85 11.14 -32.39
CA ASN A 149 -9.01 10.98 -33.83
C ASN A 149 -10.32 10.27 -34.22
N SER A 150 -11.02 9.61 -33.28
CA SER A 150 -12.27 8.86 -33.53
C SER A 150 -13.52 9.44 -32.84
N PHE A 151 -13.37 10.16 -31.72
CA PHE A 151 -14.47 10.72 -30.93
C PHE A 151 -14.19 12.19 -30.62
N GLY A 152 -15.24 13.00 -30.44
CA GLY A 152 -15.10 14.44 -30.19
C GLY A 152 -14.32 14.78 -28.91
N ARG A 153 -13.62 15.93 -28.94
CA ARG A 153 -12.77 16.51 -27.87
C ARG A 153 -13.31 16.41 -26.42
N PRO A 154 -14.62 16.57 -26.12
CA PRO A 154 -15.11 16.59 -24.73
C PRO A 154 -14.92 15.27 -23.96
N GLN A 155 -15.08 14.12 -24.64
CA GLN A 155 -14.97 12.80 -24.00
C GLN A 155 -13.51 12.43 -23.72
N GLU A 156 -12.61 12.80 -24.64
CA GLU A 156 -11.16 12.66 -24.49
C GLU A 156 -10.64 13.45 -23.28
N VAL A 157 -10.99 14.74 -23.16
CA VAL A 157 -10.55 15.61 -22.06
C VAL A 157 -11.00 15.05 -20.70
N THR A 158 -12.23 14.57 -20.61
CA THR A 158 -12.77 13.99 -19.37
C THR A 158 -12.03 12.70 -18.97
N MET A 159 -11.79 11.82 -19.95
CA MET A 159 -11.05 10.57 -19.73
C MET A 159 -9.58 10.84 -19.34
N LEU A 160 -8.90 11.75 -20.04
CA LEU A 160 -7.54 12.18 -19.70
C LEU A 160 -7.47 12.74 -18.28
N ARG A 161 -8.36 13.67 -17.91
CA ARG A 161 -8.37 14.28 -16.58
C ARG A 161 -8.51 13.25 -15.47
N ARG A 162 -9.43 12.31 -15.60
CA ARG A 162 -9.64 11.24 -14.61
C ARG A 162 -8.39 10.34 -14.49
N ASN A 163 -7.83 9.94 -15.62
CA ASN A 163 -6.68 9.04 -15.64
C ASN A 163 -5.37 9.72 -15.20
N THR A 164 -5.17 11.01 -15.53
CA THR A 164 -4.04 11.82 -15.02
C THR A 164 -4.14 12.00 -13.51
N ARG A 165 -5.34 12.20 -12.96
CA ARG A 165 -5.51 12.23 -11.50
C ARG A 165 -5.04 10.92 -10.86
N LEU A 166 -5.45 9.77 -11.40
CA LEU A 166 -5.00 8.46 -10.90
C LEU A 166 -3.48 8.23 -11.08
N TYR A 167 -2.84 8.87 -12.07
CA TYR A 167 -1.38 8.84 -12.19
C TYR A 167 -0.72 9.64 -11.06
N LEU A 168 -1.17 10.88 -10.86
CA LEU A 168 -0.69 11.73 -9.77
C LEU A 168 -0.86 11.05 -8.41
N GLN A 169 -1.97 10.34 -8.21
CA GLN A 169 -2.17 9.51 -7.02
C GLN A 169 -0.99 8.54 -6.79
N GLY A 170 -0.64 7.76 -7.81
CA GLY A 170 0.46 6.79 -7.75
C GLY A 170 1.83 7.45 -7.52
N CYS A 171 2.07 8.63 -8.11
CA CYS A 171 3.30 9.38 -7.88
C CYS A 171 3.42 9.89 -6.44
N VAL A 172 2.34 10.46 -5.89
CA VAL A 172 2.33 10.95 -4.50
C VAL A 172 2.54 9.79 -3.53
N GLN A 173 1.86 8.67 -3.75
CA GLN A 173 1.98 7.46 -2.95
C GLN A 173 3.41 6.89 -2.95
N ALA A 174 4.03 6.78 -4.13
CA ALA A 174 5.43 6.37 -4.24
C ALA A 174 6.40 7.36 -3.58
N GLY A 175 6.11 8.67 -3.68
CA GLY A 175 6.88 9.71 -2.98
C GLY A 175 6.81 9.57 -1.46
N CYS A 176 5.62 9.32 -0.90
CA CYS A 176 5.48 9.03 0.53
C CYS A 176 6.28 7.78 0.92
N PHE A 177 6.26 6.74 0.09
CA PHE A 177 7.00 5.51 0.35
C PHE A 177 8.52 5.71 0.35
N ALA A 178 9.04 6.42 -0.67
CA ALA A 178 10.46 6.79 -0.71
C ALA A 178 10.85 7.66 0.49
N LEU A 179 10.00 8.60 0.91
CA LEU A 179 10.24 9.43 2.08
C LEU A 179 10.37 8.57 3.35
N MET A 180 9.52 7.56 3.54
CA MET A 180 9.62 6.66 4.70
C MET A 180 10.97 5.95 4.76
N ILE A 181 11.40 5.34 3.65
CA ILE A 181 12.68 4.60 3.58
C ILE A 181 13.87 5.54 3.82
N LEU A 182 13.91 6.69 3.14
CA LEU A 182 14.98 7.67 3.31
C LEU A 182 15.02 8.21 4.74
N SER A 183 13.86 8.46 5.34
CA SER A 183 13.81 9.00 6.69
C SER A 183 14.30 7.98 7.72
N PHE A 184 13.90 6.72 7.57
CA PHE A 184 14.30 5.63 8.46
C PHE A 184 15.78 5.25 8.33
N HIS A 185 16.31 5.12 7.11
CA HIS A 185 17.68 4.61 6.88
C HIS A 185 18.76 5.69 6.75
N PHE A 186 18.38 6.92 6.42
CA PHE A 186 19.32 8.02 6.19
C PHE A 186 19.11 9.17 7.17
N PHE A 187 17.92 9.79 7.22
CA PHE A 187 17.72 10.98 8.07
C PHE A 187 17.80 10.68 9.57
N SER A 188 17.40 9.48 10.00
CA SER A 188 17.55 9.02 11.38
C SER A 188 18.99 9.10 11.90
N LYS A 189 20.01 8.94 11.04
CA LYS A 189 21.43 9.00 11.41
C LYS A 189 21.90 10.39 11.83
N PHE A 190 21.18 11.43 11.43
CA PHE A 190 21.47 12.81 11.81
C PHE A 190 20.67 13.26 13.04
N ALA A 191 19.74 12.42 13.54
CA ALA A 191 18.96 12.73 14.72
C ALA A 191 19.76 12.49 16.00
N THR A 192 19.99 13.55 16.78
CA THR A 192 20.78 13.48 18.02
C THR A 192 19.91 13.35 19.28
N THR A 193 18.62 13.67 19.18
CA THR A 193 17.67 13.58 20.30
C THR A 193 16.61 12.51 20.03
N LYS A 194 16.02 11.94 21.09
CA LYS A 194 14.92 10.99 20.96
C LYS A 194 13.71 11.56 20.22
N TRP A 195 13.42 12.86 20.39
CA TRP A 195 12.32 13.53 19.69
C TRP A 195 12.62 13.76 18.22
N ALA A 196 13.87 14.10 17.88
CA ALA A 196 14.31 14.16 16.47
C ALA A 196 14.26 12.77 15.83
N THR A 197 14.67 11.73 16.56
CA THR A 197 14.63 10.33 16.08
C THR A 197 13.20 9.89 15.82
N PHE A 198 12.30 10.14 16.79
CA PHE A 198 10.87 9.91 16.64
C PHE A 198 10.28 10.63 15.42
N ALA A 199 10.59 11.93 15.26
CA ALA A 199 10.10 12.74 14.16
C ALA A 199 10.59 12.20 12.80
N ALA A 200 11.86 11.82 12.70
CA ALA A 200 12.48 11.32 11.47
C ALA A 200 12.12 9.86 11.14
N THR A 201 11.58 9.09 12.08
CA THR A 201 11.32 7.66 11.88
C THR A 201 9.85 7.34 12.10
N THR A 202 9.46 7.03 13.34
CA THR A 202 8.12 6.58 13.70
C THR A 202 7.03 7.56 13.26
N PHE A 203 7.22 8.87 13.45
CA PHE A 203 6.19 9.84 13.08
C PHE A 203 5.99 9.94 11.55
N VAL A 204 7.08 10.04 10.78
CA VAL A 204 7.01 10.03 9.31
C VAL A 204 6.37 8.75 8.81
N TRP A 205 6.74 7.61 9.40
CA TRP A 205 6.21 6.30 9.04
C TRP A 205 4.68 6.23 9.22
N GLU A 206 4.18 6.59 10.40
CA GLU A 206 2.75 6.58 10.69
C GLU A 206 1.98 7.61 9.84
N LEU A 207 2.55 8.80 9.63
CA LEU A 207 1.94 9.84 8.81
C LEU A 207 1.81 9.37 7.35
N CYS A 208 2.86 8.79 6.78
CA CYS A 208 2.83 8.31 5.40
C CYS A 208 1.87 7.13 5.22
N HIS A 209 1.76 6.22 6.20
CA HIS A 209 0.73 5.18 6.17
C HIS A 209 -0.70 5.72 6.29
N ALA A 210 -0.93 6.73 7.13
CA ALA A 210 -2.22 7.40 7.19
C ALA A 210 -2.55 8.11 5.86
N MET A 211 -1.56 8.78 5.27
CA MET A 211 -1.66 9.46 3.99
C MET A 211 -2.03 8.50 2.85
N ASP A 212 -1.52 7.27 2.85
CA ASP A 212 -1.85 6.24 1.85
C ASP A 212 -3.38 6.03 1.74
N GLY A 213 -4.06 5.91 2.88
CA GLY A 213 -5.52 5.82 2.95
C GLY A 213 -6.24 7.09 2.48
N PHE A 214 -5.76 8.26 2.90
CA PHE A 214 -6.35 9.55 2.49
C PHE A 214 -6.20 9.79 0.98
N ILE A 215 -5.04 9.45 0.40
CA ILE A 215 -4.76 9.58 -1.03
C ILE A 215 -5.78 8.76 -1.84
N LEU A 216 -6.06 7.51 -1.43
CA LEU A 216 -7.06 6.69 -2.10
C LEU A 216 -8.46 7.34 -2.09
N ILE A 217 -8.88 7.91 -0.96
CA ILE A 217 -10.19 8.56 -0.83
C ILE A 217 -10.25 9.81 -1.70
N ILE A 218 -9.24 10.67 -1.66
CA ILE A 218 -9.22 11.95 -2.39
C ILE A 218 -9.23 11.72 -3.90
N PHE A 219 -8.42 10.78 -4.38
CA PHE A 219 -8.19 10.59 -5.80
C PHE A 219 -9.22 9.65 -6.47
N HIS A 220 -10.00 8.88 -5.71
CA HIS A 220 -10.96 7.92 -6.25
C HIS A 220 -12.42 8.34 -6.05
N GLU A 221 -13.00 9.04 -7.04
CA GLU A 221 -14.39 9.55 -7.02
C GLU A 221 -15.44 8.51 -6.62
N LYS A 222 -15.38 7.31 -7.19
CA LYS A 222 -16.33 6.24 -6.88
C LYS A 222 -16.27 5.82 -5.41
N PHE A 223 -15.10 5.92 -4.79
CA PHE A 223 -14.95 5.57 -3.38
C PHE A 223 -15.60 6.64 -2.49
N ARG A 224 -15.44 7.91 -2.85
CA ARG A 224 -16.16 9.03 -2.21
C ARG A 224 -17.67 8.89 -2.34
N GLU A 225 -18.18 8.54 -3.52
CA GLU A 225 -19.62 8.34 -3.73
C GLU A 225 -20.20 7.23 -2.83
N VAL A 226 -19.47 6.12 -2.68
CA VAL A 226 -19.86 5.03 -1.78
C VAL A 226 -19.83 5.46 -0.31
N LEU A 227 -18.80 6.22 0.11
CA LEU A 227 -18.68 6.77 1.46
C LEU A 227 -19.86 7.71 1.79
N TYR A 228 -20.21 8.63 0.89
CA TYR A 228 -21.30 9.59 1.10
C TYR A 228 -22.70 8.96 0.90
N ARG A 229 -22.81 7.89 0.12
CA ARG A 229 -24.09 7.21 -0.17
C ARG A 229 -23.93 5.68 -0.12
N PRO A 230 -23.88 5.08 1.10
CA PRO A 230 -23.67 3.64 1.27
C PRO A 230 -24.74 2.76 0.59
N SER A 231 -25.95 3.29 0.44
CA SER A 231 -27.08 2.61 -0.23
C SER A 231 -26.81 2.25 -1.70
N LEU A 232 -25.80 2.86 -2.34
CA LEU A 232 -25.35 2.50 -3.69
C LEU A 232 -24.71 1.10 -3.75
N LEU A 233 -24.02 0.66 -2.68
CA LEU A 233 -23.47 -0.70 -2.61
C LEU A 233 -24.57 -1.76 -2.69
N TRP A 234 -25.72 -1.47 -2.08
CA TRP A 234 -26.84 -2.40 -1.99
C TRP A 234 -27.68 -2.41 -3.28
N ARG A 235 -27.80 -1.26 -3.96
CA ARG A 235 -28.45 -1.14 -5.28
C ARG A 235 -27.69 -1.86 -6.41
N THR A 236 -26.37 -1.90 -6.35
CA THR A 236 -25.55 -2.57 -7.38
C THR A 236 -25.66 -4.10 -7.29
N LYS A 237 -25.72 -4.65 -6.06
CA LYS A 237 -25.97 -6.07 -5.80
C LYS A 237 -27.37 -6.51 -6.25
N SER A 238 -28.40 -5.70 -6.02
CA SER A 238 -29.77 -6.02 -6.43
C SER A 238 -29.96 -5.93 -7.94
N ARG A 239 -29.33 -4.96 -8.63
CA ARG A 239 -29.38 -4.88 -10.10
C ARG A 239 -28.68 -6.07 -10.78
N CYS A 240 -27.53 -6.52 -10.26
CA CYS A 240 -26.84 -7.73 -10.77
C CYS A 240 -27.65 -9.01 -10.55
N LYS A 241 -28.35 -9.13 -9.42
CA LYS A 241 -29.32 -10.23 -9.18
C LYS A 241 -30.47 -10.18 -10.19
N ILE A 242 -31.07 -9.02 -10.42
CA ILE A 242 -32.21 -8.85 -11.35
C ILE A 242 -31.81 -9.19 -12.80
N THR A 243 -30.61 -8.81 -13.25
CA THR A 243 -30.13 -9.16 -14.60
C THR A 243 -29.87 -10.67 -14.74
N PHE A 244 -29.38 -11.35 -13.69
CA PHE A 244 -29.20 -12.80 -13.70
C PHE A 244 -30.52 -13.58 -13.68
N THR A 245 -31.53 -13.15 -12.92
CA THR A 245 -32.87 -13.76 -12.95
C THR A 245 -33.64 -13.46 -14.23
N ALA A 246 -33.44 -12.29 -14.85
CA ALA A 246 -34.04 -11.97 -16.14
C ALA A 246 -33.45 -12.81 -17.29
N ALA A 247 -32.13 -13.05 -17.29
CA ALA A 247 -31.48 -13.93 -18.27
C ALA A 247 -31.89 -15.40 -18.12
N SER A 248 -32.10 -15.87 -16.88
CA SER A 248 -32.56 -17.24 -16.58
C SER A 248 -34.01 -17.51 -17.02
N ARG A 249 -34.88 -16.50 -17.09
CA ARG A 249 -36.29 -16.63 -17.53
C ARG A 249 -36.47 -16.52 -19.04
N MET A 250 -35.43 -16.16 -19.78
CA MET A 250 -35.46 -16.04 -21.24
C MET A 250 -34.99 -17.33 -21.95
N ILE A 251 -34.56 -18.34 -21.19
CA ILE A 251 -34.00 -19.62 -21.68
C ILE A 251 -34.92 -20.82 -21.28
N THR A 252 -36.09 -20.55 -20.72
CA THR A 252 -37.16 -21.52 -20.44
C THR A 252 -38.42 -21.09 -21.14
#